data_AF-A0A8H8JHV6-F1
#
_entry.id   AF-A0A8H8JHV6-F1
#
_cell.length_a   1.000
_cell.length_b   1.000
_cell.length_c   1.000
_cell.angle_alpha   90.00
_cell.angle_beta   90.00
_cell.angle_gamma   90.00
#
_symmetry.space_group_name_H-M   'P 1'
#
loop_
_entity.id
_entity.type
_entity.pdbx_description
1 polymer ?
#
loop_
_entity_poly.entity_id
_entity_poly.type
_entity_poly.pdbx_seq_one_letter_code
_entity_poly.pdbx_strand_id
1 'polypeptide(L)'
;MLSLAAKRVSAARLRPTLSAHLTRAVPAYDGHVPLNWAENAFMAFGSALTALVDPRRGDMVAALGETTAGPFLPRLRDEMLASPEGRAILKHRPRVNTDTVDMHALSRMPEGTWGNTYVTWLDRCGVTPDTREPVHYIDDPELAYVMTRYRECHDFYHAVCGLSVSVPSELALKVFELANFRLPSTALSALSGLSAFLPQLPTPTTLAYKLANPKRFLNPYDKPPGEPKRPLGRLTPHQRDRFIREFVPWALRCGAATRPLSTVFWEKRWDQPVDDLKRELGIWDPPPVEWGKSLTEAKRARERRVAEASNQ
;
A
#
# COMPACT_ATOMS: atom_id res chain seq x y z
N MET A 1 9.05 59.36 58.49
CA MET A 1 7.84 58.53 58.55
C MET A 1 7.28 58.38 57.13
N LEU A 2 7.58 57.26 56.47
CA LEU A 2 7.13 56.96 55.10
C LEU A 2 5.73 56.35 55.15
N SER A 3 4.75 57.04 54.55
CA SER A 3 3.36 56.61 54.44
C SER A 3 3.18 55.81 53.15
N LEU A 4 2.82 54.52 53.26
CA LEU A 4 2.39 53.68 52.13
C LEU A 4 0.87 53.78 51.98
N ALA A 5 0.40 54.37 50.88
CA ALA A 5 -0.98 54.27 50.42
C ALA A 5 -1.07 53.20 49.31
N ALA A 6 -1.68 52.05 49.63
CA ALA A 6 -1.92 50.97 48.67
C ALA A 6 -3.15 51.29 47.79
N LYS A 7 -2.94 51.46 46.48
CA LYS A 7 -4.04 51.50 45.48
C LYS A 7 -4.51 50.07 45.20
N ARG A 8 -5.78 49.78 45.47
CA ARG A 8 -6.46 48.55 45.03
C ARG A 8 -6.75 48.63 43.52
N VAL A 9 -6.21 47.69 42.75
CA VAL A 9 -6.56 47.49 41.34
C VAL A 9 -7.71 46.47 41.26
N SER A 10 -8.80 46.85 40.59
CA SER A 10 -9.95 45.98 40.34
C SER A 10 -9.61 45.00 39.21
N ALA A 11 -9.69 43.70 39.49
CA ALA A 11 -9.52 42.66 38.49
C ALA A 11 -10.79 42.52 37.64
N ALA A 12 -10.78 43.06 36.42
CA ALA A 12 -11.79 42.76 35.42
C ALA A 12 -11.72 41.27 35.06
N ARG A 13 -12.81 40.53 35.32
CA ARG A 13 -12.95 39.13 34.87
C ARG A 13 -13.08 39.11 33.34
N LEU A 14 -12.00 38.76 32.65
CA LEU A 14 -12.08 38.34 31.27
C LEU A 14 -12.83 37.01 31.22
N ARG A 15 -14.06 37.01 30.69
CA ARG A 15 -14.73 35.78 30.27
C ARG A 15 -14.05 35.34 28.97
N PRO A 16 -13.49 34.13 28.87
CA PRO A 16 -13.04 33.62 27.59
C PRO A 16 -14.29 33.32 26.76
N THR A 17 -14.51 34.09 25.70
CA THR A 17 -15.43 33.70 24.63
C THR A 17 -14.79 32.53 23.88
N LEU A 18 -15.13 31.30 24.28
CA LEU A 18 -14.96 30.12 23.44
C LEU A 18 -15.95 30.21 22.27
N SER A 19 -15.59 30.99 21.26
CA SER A 19 -16.11 30.80 19.91
C SER A 19 -14.95 30.37 19.04
N ALA A 20 -14.51 29.12 19.23
CA ALA A 20 -13.72 28.44 18.22
C ALA A 20 -14.68 28.17 17.06
N HIS A 21 -14.77 29.11 16.13
CA HIS A 21 -15.32 28.81 14.82
C HIS A 21 -14.49 27.65 14.26
N LEU A 22 -15.09 26.46 14.23
CA LEU A 22 -14.61 25.29 13.51
C LEU A 22 -14.73 25.60 12.00
N THR A 23 -13.92 26.52 11.50
CA THR A 23 -13.73 26.68 10.06
C THR A 23 -12.96 25.46 9.61
N ARG A 24 -13.69 24.51 9.02
CA ARG A 24 -13.09 23.37 8.31
C ARG A 24 -12.04 23.94 7.36
N ALA A 25 -10.81 23.45 7.46
CA ALA A 25 -9.73 23.92 6.61
C ALA A 25 -10.12 23.76 5.13
N VAL A 26 -9.65 24.67 4.29
CA VAL A 26 -9.93 24.63 2.85
C VAL A 26 -9.11 23.50 2.22
N PRO A 27 -9.69 22.66 1.34
CA PRO A 27 -8.94 21.68 0.56
C PRO A 27 -7.74 22.29 -0.17
N ALA A 28 -6.57 21.64 -0.12
CA ALA A 28 -5.34 22.16 -0.72
C ALA A 28 -5.23 21.79 -2.23
N TYR A 29 -5.97 20.78 -2.66
CA TYR A 29 -6.08 20.30 -4.04
C TYR A 29 -7.41 19.56 -4.21
N ASP A 30 -7.75 19.20 -5.45
CA ASP A 30 -8.97 18.47 -5.76
C ASP A 30 -9.00 17.09 -5.07
N GLY A 31 -10.11 16.75 -4.43
CA GLY A 31 -10.25 15.55 -3.61
C GLY A 31 -9.59 15.59 -2.22
N HIS A 32 -8.87 16.66 -1.85
CA HIS A 32 -8.27 16.79 -0.51
C HIS A 32 -9.32 16.93 0.59
N VAL A 33 -9.21 16.10 1.63
CA VAL A 33 -10.04 16.12 2.83
C VAL A 33 -9.15 16.45 4.03
N PRO A 34 -9.10 17.73 4.46
CA PRO A 34 -8.28 18.09 5.61
C PRO A 34 -8.85 17.49 6.88
N LEU A 35 -7.98 16.86 7.67
CA LEU A 35 -8.31 16.23 8.95
C LEU A 35 -7.55 16.94 10.08
N ASN A 36 -8.21 17.19 11.19
CA ASN A 36 -7.49 17.51 12.42
C ASN A 36 -6.84 16.24 13.01
N TRP A 37 -5.97 16.41 14.01
CA TRP A 37 -5.22 15.28 14.59
C TRP A 37 -6.12 14.15 15.14
N ALA A 38 -7.28 14.49 15.71
CA ALA A 38 -8.20 13.51 16.28
C ALA A 38 -8.96 12.77 15.18
N GLU A 39 -9.41 13.49 14.15
CA GLU A 39 -10.02 12.90 12.94
C GLU A 39 -9.01 11.98 12.22
N ASN A 40 -7.76 12.42 12.06
CA ASN A 40 -6.71 11.61 11.46
C ASN A 40 -6.42 10.34 12.26
N ALA A 41 -6.34 10.44 13.60
CA ALA A 41 -6.15 9.29 14.47
C ALA A 41 -7.33 8.30 14.39
N PHE A 42 -8.57 8.83 14.37
CA PHE A 42 -9.76 8.01 14.20
C PHE A 42 -9.78 7.30 12.84
N MET A 43 -9.46 8.02 11.76
CA MET A 43 -9.37 7.46 10.41
C MET A 43 -8.28 6.39 10.32
N ALA A 44 -7.09 6.63 10.88
CA ALA A 44 -6.01 5.65 10.91
C ALA A 44 -6.45 4.36 11.62
N PHE A 45 -7.04 4.49 12.83
CA PHE A 45 -7.46 3.35 13.62
C PHE A 45 -8.61 2.56 12.97
N GLY A 46 -9.64 3.27 12.48
CA GLY A 46 -10.78 2.65 11.80
C GLY A 46 -10.34 1.92 10.53
N SER A 47 -9.50 2.56 9.72
CA SER A 47 -8.98 1.98 8.49
C SER A 47 -8.11 0.75 8.76
N ALA A 48 -7.28 0.78 9.81
CA ALA A 48 -6.50 -0.38 10.23
C ALA A 48 -7.39 -1.57 10.62
N LEU A 49 -8.44 -1.34 11.41
CA LEU A 49 -9.36 -2.39 11.81
C LEU A 49 -10.09 -2.98 10.59
N THR A 50 -10.59 -2.13 9.70
CA THR A 50 -11.28 -2.60 8.48
C THR A 50 -10.33 -3.34 7.54
N ALA A 51 -9.11 -2.86 7.32
CA ALA A 51 -8.12 -3.53 6.48
C ALA A 51 -7.69 -4.90 7.04
N LEU A 52 -7.67 -5.08 8.37
CA LEU A 52 -7.42 -6.37 9.01
C LEU A 52 -8.59 -7.36 8.83
N VAL A 53 -9.83 -6.86 8.81
CA VAL A 53 -11.03 -7.67 8.63
C VAL A 53 -11.25 -8.05 7.16
N ASP A 54 -11.10 -7.10 6.25
CA ASP A 54 -11.24 -7.30 4.81
C ASP A 54 -10.13 -6.58 4.02
N PRO A 55 -9.02 -7.28 3.72
CA PRO A 55 -7.91 -6.71 2.97
C PRO A 55 -8.26 -6.28 1.53
N ARG A 56 -9.43 -6.65 1.00
CA ARG A 56 -9.89 -6.24 -0.34
C ARG A 56 -10.43 -4.81 -0.36
N ARG A 57 -10.65 -4.20 0.81
CA ARG A 57 -10.99 -2.78 0.95
C ARG A 57 -9.76 -1.93 0.72
N GLY A 58 -9.37 -1.81 -0.56
CA GLY A 58 -8.21 -1.04 -1.00
C GLY A 58 -8.26 0.43 -0.57
N ASP A 59 -9.46 1.00 -0.49
CA ASP A 59 -9.75 2.33 0.06
C ASP A 59 -9.29 2.48 1.52
N MET A 60 -9.54 1.47 2.36
CA MET A 60 -9.13 1.48 3.76
C MET A 60 -7.62 1.24 3.92
N VAL A 61 -7.01 0.43 3.05
CA VAL A 61 -5.55 0.27 3.01
C VAL A 61 -4.89 1.58 2.59
N ALA A 62 -5.46 2.28 1.61
CA ALA A 62 -5.03 3.60 1.16
C ALA A 62 -5.13 4.65 2.26
N ALA A 63 -6.28 4.73 2.94
CA ALA A 63 -6.52 5.63 4.07
C ALA A 63 -5.54 5.38 5.22
N LEU A 64 -5.33 4.12 5.62
CA LEU A 64 -4.30 3.77 6.61
C LEU A 64 -2.90 4.22 6.16
N GLY A 65 -2.60 4.04 4.88
CA GLY A 65 -1.37 4.50 4.25
C GLY A 65 -1.13 5.99 4.45
N GLU A 66 -2.11 6.83 4.10
CA GLU A 66 -1.98 8.29 4.12
C GLU A 66 -1.93 8.86 5.53
N THR A 67 -2.88 8.44 6.37
CA THR A 67 -3.05 8.92 7.75
C THR A 67 -1.86 8.61 8.67
N THR A 68 -1.01 7.65 8.27
CA THR A 68 0.22 7.29 8.99
C THR A 68 1.50 7.79 8.30
N ALA A 69 1.44 8.19 7.03
CA ALA A 69 2.63 8.55 6.26
C ALA A 69 3.12 9.98 6.48
N GLY A 70 2.26 10.91 6.90
CA GLY A 70 2.55 12.37 6.95
C GLY A 70 3.95 12.74 7.44
N PRO A 71 4.38 12.35 8.66
CA PRO A 71 5.71 12.67 9.19
C PRO A 71 6.90 12.05 8.42
N PHE A 72 6.66 11.03 7.59
CA PHE A 72 7.69 10.24 6.91
C PHE A 72 7.84 10.60 5.43
N LEU A 73 6.82 11.21 4.81
CA LEU A 73 6.84 11.63 3.41
C LEU A 73 7.90 12.69 3.08
N PRO A 74 8.23 13.68 3.95
CA PRO A 74 9.30 14.64 3.68
C PRO A 74 10.63 13.96 3.37
N ARG A 75 10.96 12.86 4.05
CA ARG A 75 12.19 12.09 3.79
C ARG A 75 12.22 11.54 2.36
N LEU A 76 11.10 10.99 1.88
CA LEU A 76 10.99 10.46 0.50
C LEU A 76 11.09 11.58 -0.52
N ARG A 77 10.44 12.71 -0.28
CA ARG A 77 10.58 13.91 -1.12
C ARG A 77 12.03 14.39 -1.17
N ASP A 78 12.70 14.48 -0.03
CA ASP A 78 14.08 14.99 0.04
C ASP A 78 15.06 14.04 -0.69
N GLU A 79 14.83 12.73 -0.60
CA GLU A 79 15.53 11.71 -1.39
C GLU A 79 15.30 11.88 -2.91
N MET A 80 14.07 12.21 -3.33
CA MET A 80 13.78 12.57 -4.71
C MET A 80 14.50 13.86 -5.13
N LEU A 81 14.48 14.90 -4.31
CA LEU A 81 15.15 16.18 -4.56
C LEU A 81 16.68 16.04 -4.69
N ALA A 82 17.29 15.09 -3.98
CA ALA A 82 18.72 14.82 -4.08
C ALA A 82 19.13 14.29 -5.47
N SER A 83 18.23 13.62 -6.18
CA SER A 83 18.50 13.02 -7.49
C SER A 83 18.02 13.90 -8.66
N PRO A 84 18.77 14.03 -9.77
CA PRO A 84 18.28 14.73 -10.97
C PRO A 84 16.98 14.13 -11.52
N GLU A 85 16.88 12.80 -11.50
CA GLU A 85 15.71 12.05 -11.97
C GLU A 85 14.49 12.29 -11.07
N GLY A 86 14.65 12.22 -9.75
CA GLY A 86 13.59 12.51 -8.78
C GLY A 86 13.11 13.97 -8.84
N ARG A 87 14.01 14.94 -9.04
CA ARG A 87 13.62 16.34 -9.32
C ARG A 87 12.76 16.46 -10.57
N ALA A 88 13.10 15.72 -11.64
CA ALA A 88 12.29 15.71 -12.85
C ALA A 88 10.90 15.12 -12.58
N ILE A 89 10.80 14.06 -11.77
CA ILE A 89 9.52 13.46 -11.36
C ILE A 89 8.68 14.47 -10.55
N LEU A 90 9.25 15.12 -9.53
CA LEU A 90 8.54 16.12 -8.73
C LEU A 90 8.05 17.32 -9.55
N LYS A 91 8.83 17.71 -10.57
CA LYS A 91 8.48 18.80 -11.50
C LYS A 91 7.37 18.41 -12.48
N HIS A 92 7.52 17.29 -13.17
CA HIS A 92 6.63 16.89 -14.26
C HIS A 92 5.37 16.16 -13.78
N ARG A 93 5.43 15.60 -12.57
CA ARG A 93 4.36 14.85 -11.92
C ARG A 93 3.71 13.79 -12.83
N PRO A 94 4.48 12.91 -13.49
CA PRO A 94 3.91 11.85 -14.31
C PRO A 94 2.94 10.99 -13.50
N ARG A 95 1.86 10.56 -14.14
CA ARG A 95 0.86 9.63 -13.62
C ARG A 95 1.01 8.29 -14.35
N VAL A 96 0.59 7.21 -13.68
CA VAL A 96 0.57 5.87 -14.27
C VAL A 96 -0.85 5.33 -14.24
N ASN A 97 -1.52 5.44 -15.38
CA ASN A 97 -2.85 4.91 -15.64
C ASN A 97 -3.04 4.72 -17.16
N THR A 98 -4.16 4.13 -17.58
CA THR A 98 -4.43 3.87 -19.00
C THR A 98 -4.62 5.15 -19.83
N ASP A 99 -4.96 6.28 -19.21
CA ASP A 99 -5.06 7.57 -19.90
C ASP A 99 -3.69 8.16 -20.27
N THR A 100 -2.64 7.79 -19.54
CA THR A 100 -1.29 8.38 -19.67
C THR A 100 -0.26 7.42 -20.24
N VAL A 101 -0.51 6.12 -20.16
CA VAL A 101 0.39 5.07 -20.63
C VAL A 101 -0.36 4.15 -21.61
N ASP A 102 0.12 4.07 -22.85
CA ASP A 102 -0.47 3.21 -23.88
C ASP A 102 -0.12 1.73 -23.62
N MET A 103 -0.99 1.04 -22.89
CA MET A 103 -0.85 -0.40 -22.59
C MET A 103 -0.76 -1.26 -23.86
N HIS A 104 -1.42 -0.85 -24.95
CA HIS A 104 -1.37 -1.59 -26.21
C HIS A 104 0.01 -1.45 -26.85
N ALA A 105 0.60 -0.25 -26.88
CA ALA A 105 1.98 -0.06 -27.32
C ALA A 105 2.98 -0.86 -26.48
N LEU A 106 2.88 -0.81 -25.15
CA LEU A 106 3.74 -1.59 -24.26
C LEU A 106 3.64 -3.10 -24.53
N SER A 107 2.43 -3.61 -24.81
CA SER A 107 2.22 -5.03 -25.12
C SER A 107 2.88 -5.50 -26.42
N ARG A 108 3.21 -4.59 -27.34
CA ARG A 108 3.87 -4.90 -28.62
C ARG A 108 5.39 -4.77 -28.55
N MET A 109 5.92 -4.31 -27.42
CA MET A 109 7.36 -4.23 -27.22
C MET A 109 8.00 -5.62 -27.17
N PRO A 110 9.30 -5.76 -27.51
CA PRO A 110 9.99 -7.04 -27.45
C PRO A 110 9.87 -7.72 -26.08
N GLU A 111 9.77 -9.04 -26.08
CA GLU A 111 9.75 -9.82 -24.84
C GLU A 111 11.05 -9.57 -24.06
N GLY A 112 10.92 -9.42 -22.73
CA GLY A 112 12.05 -9.10 -21.86
C GLY A 112 12.34 -7.60 -21.71
N THR A 113 11.68 -6.70 -22.44
CA THR A 113 11.72 -5.27 -22.09
C THR A 113 10.83 -4.97 -20.89
N TRP A 114 11.08 -3.85 -20.22
CA TRP A 114 10.29 -3.41 -19.07
C TRP A 114 8.81 -3.24 -19.41
N GLY A 115 8.49 -2.57 -20.52
CA GLY A 115 7.11 -2.33 -20.95
C GLY A 115 6.33 -3.61 -21.22
N ASN A 116 6.94 -4.56 -21.95
CA ASN A 116 6.34 -5.86 -22.20
C ASN A 116 6.16 -6.66 -20.90
N THR A 117 7.17 -6.64 -20.02
CA THR A 117 7.15 -7.33 -18.72
C THR A 117 6.01 -6.82 -17.84
N TYR A 118 5.84 -5.50 -17.75
CA TYR A 118 4.78 -4.88 -16.96
C TYR A 118 3.38 -5.27 -17.45
N VAL A 119 3.11 -5.17 -18.76
CA VAL A 119 1.80 -5.55 -19.31
C VAL A 119 1.55 -7.04 -19.15
N THR A 120 2.56 -7.88 -19.39
CA THR A 120 2.45 -9.33 -19.19
C THR A 120 2.12 -9.66 -17.73
N TRP A 121 2.70 -8.93 -16.77
CA TRP A 121 2.39 -9.05 -15.36
C TRP A 121 0.94 -8.66 -15.05
N LEU A 122 0.47 -7.49 -15.54
CA LEU A 122 -0.91 -7.03 -15.38
C LEU A 122 -1.90 -8.09 -15.89
N ASP A 123 -1.66 -8.62 -17.09
CA ASP A 123 -2.51 -9.64 -17.71
C ASP A 123 -2.56 -10.94 -16.89
N ARG A 124 -1.41 -11.36 -16.37
CA ARG A 124 -1.28 -12.59 -15.58
C ARG A 124 -1.98 -12.47 -14.23
N CYS A 125 -1.88 -11.31 -13.60
CA CYS A 125 -2.56 -11.00 -12.34
C CYS A 125 -4.03 -10.66 -12.54
N GLY A 126 -4.44 -10.24 -13.75
CA GLY A 126 -5.81 -9.82 -14.05
C GLY A 126 -6.16 -8.48 -13.38
N VAL A 127 -5.21 -7.56 -13.32
CA VAL A 127 -5.34 -6.24 -12.69
C VAL A 127 -5.09 -5.13 -13.72
N THR A 128 -5.47 -3.89 -13.39
CA THR A 128 -5.24 -2.68 -14.21
C THR A 128 -4.64 -1.56 -13.34
N PRO A 129 -3.76 -0.71 -13.88
CA PRO A 129 -3.23 0.46 -13.17
C PRO A 129 -4.32 1.43 -12.68
N ASP A 130 -5.53 1.39 -13.24
CA ASP A 130 -6.59 2.37 -12.95
C ASP A 130 -7.32 2.13 -11.61
N THR A 131 -7.00 1.05 -10.90
CA THR A 131 -7.70 0.66 -9.66
C THR A 131 -7.16 1.35 -8.40
N ARG A 132 -6.23 2.29 -8.55
CA ARG A 132 -5.56 2.95 -7.43
C ARG A 132 -6.41 4.08 -6.87
N GLU A 133 -6.72 3.98 -5.57
CA GLU A 133 -7.42 5.04 -4.83
C GLU A 133 -6.66 6.37 -4.92
N PRO A 134 -7.31 7.52 -5.17
CA PRO A 134 -6.69 8.83 -5.06
C PRO A 134 -6.21 9.15 -3.64
N VAL A 135 -5.28 10.09 -3.50
CA VAL A 135 -4.81 10.57 -2.20
C VAL A 135 -5.74 11.67 -1.69
N HIS A 136 -6.16 11.56 -0.42
CA HIS A 136 -7.17 12.43 0.18
C HIS A 136 -6.72 13.12 1.46
N TYR A 137 -5.88 12.51 2.29
CA TYR A 137 -5.66 12.92 3.69
C TYR A 137 -4.27 13.51 3.95
N ILE A 138 -3.59 13.98 2.90
CA ILE A 138 -2.26 14.61 3.00
C ILE A 138 -2.40 16.08 2.63
N ASP A 139 -2.10 16.98 3.57
CA ASP A 139 -2.32 18.42 3.42
C ASP A 139 -1.39 19.09 2.39
N ASP A 140 -0.13 18.65 2.30
CA ASP A 140 0.85 19.22 1.38
C ASP A 140 0.68 18.62 -0.03
N PRO A 141 0.39 19.43 -1.07
CA PRO A 141 0.15 18.92 -2.43
C PRO A 141 1.36 18.22 -3.07
N GLU A 142 2.60 18.53 -2.66
CA GLU A 142 3.79 17.83 -3.14
C GLU A 142 3.95 16.47 -2.45
N LEU A 143 3.76 16.40 -1.14
CA LEU A 143 3.77 15.13 -0.42
C LEU A 143 2.60 14.22 -0.83
N ALA A 144 1.44 14.80 -1.13
CA ALA A 144 0.31 14.08 -1.70
C ALA A 144 0.68 13.44 -3.05
N TYR A 145 1.45 14.15 -3.88
CA TYR A 145 1.98 13.58 -5.12
C TYR A 145 3.04 12.51 -4.87
N VAL A 146 3.94 12.67 -3.90
CA VAL A 146 4.90 11.62 -3.52
C VAL A 146 4.18 10.33 -3.11
N MET A 147 3.10 10.44 -2.32
CA MET A 147 2.26 9.30 -1.93
C MET A 147 1.50 8.71 -3.13
N THR A 148 0.97 9.56 -4.02
CA THR A 148 0.32 9.14 -5.27
C THR A 148 1.29 8.33 -6.12
N ARG A 149 2.51 8.84 -6.31
CA ARG A 149 3.56 8.18 -7.09
C ARG A 149 3.93 6.82 -6.51
N TYR A 150 4.10 6.74 -5.18
CA TYR A 150 4.33 5.47 -4.50
C TYR A 150 3.19 4.46 -4.76
N ARG A 151 1.93 4.92 -4.68
CA ARG A 151 0.75 4.08 -4.87
C ARG A 151 0.58 3.58 -6.31
N GLU A 152 0.77 4.45 -7.28
CA GLU A 152 0.64 4.12 -8.71
C GLU A 152 1.78 3.20 -9.20
N CYS A 153 2.99 3.38 -8.69
CA CYS A 153 4.13 2.53 -9.01
C CYS A 153 4.15 1.19 -8.25
N HIS A 154 3.21 0.94 -7.34
CA HIS A 154 3.20 -0.27 -6.54
C HIS A 154 3.21 -1.55 -7.39
N ASP A 155 2.45 -1.56 -8.49
CA ASP A 155 2.44 -2.67 -9.45
C ASP A 155 3.76 -2.82 -10.20
N PHE A 156 4.52 -1.74 -10.38
CA PHE A 156 5.86 -1.84 -10.95
C PHE A 156 6.78 -2.63 -10.03
N TYR A 157 6.65 -2.45 -8.72
CA TYR A 157 7.48 -3.17 -7.75
C TYR A 157 7.14 -4.66 -7.73
N HIS A 158 5.87 -5.02 -7.88
CA HIS A 158 5.49 -6.42 -8.12
C HIS A 158 6.09 -6.96 -9.41
N ALA A 159 5.90 -6.25 -10.52
CA ALA A 159 6.30 -6.70 -11.85
C ALA A 159 7.83 -6.88 -11.97
N VAL A 160 8.61 -5.89 -11.50
CA VAL A 160 10.08 -5.93 -11.59
C VAL A 160 10.69 -6.99 -10.67
N CYS A 161 10.05 -7.27 -9.53
CA CYS A 161 10.45 -8.35 -8.62
C CYS A 161 9.88 -9.71 -9.02
N GLY A 162 9.00 -9.80 -10.01
CA GLY A 162 8.34 -11.06 -10.37
C GLY A 162 7.42 -11.63 -9.27
N LEU A 163 6.83 -10.77 -8.44
CA LEU A 163 5.91 -11.15 -7.37
C LEU A 163 4.46 -11.13 -7.88
N SER A 164 3.67 -12.15 -7.55
CA SER A 164 2.23 -12.16 -7.88
C SER A 164 1.42 -11.30 -6.90
N VAL A 165 0.10 -11.21 -7.11
CA VAL A 165 -0.86 -10.57 -6.17
C VAL A 165 -1.39 -11.56 -5.12
N SER A 166 -0.64 -12.64 -4.86
CA SER A 166 -0.98 -13.60 -3.81
C SER A 166 -0.65 -13.03 -2.43
N VAL A 167 -1.35 -13.47 -1.38
CA VAL A 167 -1.08 -13.03 0.00
C VAL A 167 0.40 -13.18 0.41
N PRO A 168 1.11 -14.30 0.13
CA PRO A 168 2.54 -14.39 0.41
C PRO A 168 3.37 -13.35 -0.34
N SER A 169 3.06 -13.11 -1.62
CA SER A 169 3.80 -12.17 -2.47
C SER A 169 3.56 -10.71 -2.07
N GLU A 170 2.34 -10.35 -1.71
CA GLU A 170 1.98 -9.06 -1.12
C GLU A 170 2.77 -8.80 0.15
N LEU A 171 2.80 -9.77 1.08
CA LEU A 171 3.57 -9.64 2.32
C LEU A 171 5.07 -9.52 2.04
N ALA A 172 5.61 -10.28 1.08
CA ALA A 172 7.01 -10.17 0.69
C ALA A 172 7.33 -8.79 0.12
N LEU A 173 6.44 -8.25 -0.73
CA LEU A 173 6.59 -6.91 -1.25
C LEU A 173 6.49 -5.85 -0.15
N LYS A 174 5.59 -5.98 0.84
CA LYS A 174 5.51 -5.02 1.95
C LYS A 174 6.78 -4.99 2.81
N VAL A 175 7.46 -6.13 2.99
CA VAL A 175 8.76 -6.18 3.66
C VAL A 175 9.84 -5.49 2.81
N PHE A 176 9.81 -5.70 1.49
CA PHE A 176 10.72 -5.03 0.55
C PHE A 176 10.48 -3.51 0.55
N GLU A 177 9.23 -3.08 0.48
CA GLU A 177 8.82 -1.67 0.53
C GLU A 177 9.17 -1.03 1.87
N LEU A 178 9.06 -1.76 2.98
CA LEU A 178 9.53 -1.28 4.28
C LEU A 178 11.03 -0.96 4.26
N ALA A 179 11.84 -1.84 3.66
CA ALA A 179 13.28 -1.63 3.56
C ALA A 179 13.64 -0.45 2.63
N ASN A 180 12.89 -0.24 1.55
CA ASN A 180 13.15 0.82 0.57
C ASN A 180 12.52 2.18 0.94
N PHE A 181 11.21 2.20 1.20
CA PHE A 181 10.43 3.42 1.44
C PHE A 181 10.27 3.81 2.90
N ARG A 182 10.41 2.86 3.84
CA ARG A 182 10.32 3.11 5.29
C ARG A 182 9.03 3.81 5.72
N LEU A 183 7.91 3.48 5.06
CA LEU A 183 6.59 3.99 5.42
C LEU A 183 6.01 3.19 6.59
N PRO A 184 5.27 3.81 7.53
CA PRO A 184 4.66 3.07 8.64
C PRO A 184 3.66 2.00 8.18
N SER A 185 2.89 2.29 7.14
CA SER A 185 1.89 1.37 6.59
C SER A 185 2.50 0.10 6.00
N THR A 186 3.71 0.15 5.45
CA THR A 186 4.42 -1.05 4.96
C THR A 186 4.86 -1.92 6.12
N ALA A 187 5.28 -1.32 7.25
CA ALA A 187 5.55 -2.05 8.49
C ALA A 187 4.28 -2.70 9.04
N LEU A 188 3.19 -1.94 9.17
CA LEU A 188 1.91 -2.46 9.66
C LEU A 188 1.38 -3.60 8.79
N SER A 189 1.52 -3.48 7.47
CA SER A 189 1.12 -4.53 6.52
C SER A 189 2.03 -5.76 6.59
N ALA A 190 3.34 -5.58 6.72
CA ALA A 190 4.26 -6.70 6.93
C ALA A 190 3.98 -7.44 8.26
N LEU A 191 3.67 -6.70 9.32
CA LEU A 191 3.31 -7.23 10.63
C LEU A 191 1.93 -7.89 10.63
N SER A 192 0.98 -7.44 9.80
CA SER A 192 -0.33 -8.10 9.68
C SER A 192 -0.18 -9.52 9.10
N GLY A 193 0.81 -9.76 8.24
CA GLY A 193 1.26 -11.10 7.85
C GLY A 193 1.72 -11.95 9.04
N LEU A 194 2.33 -11.32 10.05
CA LEU A 194 2.71 -11.95 11.33
C LEU A 194 1.52 -12.10 12.29
N SER A 195 0.41 -11.39 12.12
CA SER A 195 -0.81 -11.66 12.90
C SER A 195 -1.38 -13.07 12.64
N ALA A 196 -0.89 -13.76 11.60
CA ALA A 196 -1.11 -15.19 11.39
C ALA A 196 -0.48 -16.09 12.49
N PHE A 197 0.48 -15.58 13.27
CA PHE A 197 1.03 -16.27 14.46
C PHE A 197 0.10 -16.19 15.68
N LEU A 198 -0.87 -15.26 15.68
CA LEU A 198 -1.88 -15.22 16.72
C LEU A 198 -2.94 -16.30 16.46
N PRO A 199 -3.31 -17.10 17.48
CA PRO A 199 -4.37 -18.09 17.34
C PRO A 199 -5.65 -17.42 16.88
N GLN A 200 -6.40 -18.11 16.01
CA GLN A 200 -7.70 -17.61 15.55
C GLN A 200 -8.61 -17.42 16.77
N LEU A 201 -9.03 -16.19 17.06
CA LEU A 201 -10.18 -16.00 17.93
C LEU A 201 -11.38 -16.61 17.22
N PRO A 202 -12.15 -17.50 17.88
CA PRO A 202 -13.34 -18.07 17.27
C PRO A 202 -14.28 -16.93 16.87
N THR A 203 -14.83 -16.99 15.65
CA THR A 203 -15.91 -16.07 15.25
C THR A 203 -17.05 -16.17 16.26
N PRO A 204 -17.90 -15.14 16.46
CA PRO A 204 -19.03 -15.24 17.38
C PRO A 204 -19.90 -16.48 17.11
N THR A 205 -20.05 -16.84 15.84
CA THR A 205 -20.76 -18.05 15.39
C THR A 205 -20.02 -19.33 15.76
N THR A 206 -18.70 -19.38 15.58
CA THR A 206 -17.87 -20.52 16.00
C THR A 206 -17.79 -20.63 17.52
N LEU A 207 -17.77 -19.52 18.25
CA LEU A 207 -17.81 -19.49 19.71
C LEU A 207 -19.15 -20.02 20.20
N ALA A 208 -20.27 -19.53 19.65
CA ALA A 208 -21.60 -20.05 19.97
C ALA A 208 -21.75 -21.54 19.64
N TYR A 209 -21.23 -21.98 18.48
CA TYR A 209 -21.21 -23.39 18.08
C TYR A 209 -20.40 -24.26 19.05
N LYS A 210 -19.21 -23.81 19.46
CA LYS A 210 -18.35 -24.52 20.41
C LYS A 210 -18.93 -24.52 21.83
N LEU A 211 -19.55 -23.42 22.26
CA LEU A 211 -20.26 -23.33 23.55
C LEU A 211 -21.47 -24.27 23.59
N ALA A 212 -22.19 -24.39 22.47
CA ALA A 212 -23.30 -25.34 22.33
C ALA A 212 -22.85 -26.81 22.23
N ASN A 213 -21.56 -27.08 21.96
CA ASN A 213 -21.00 -28.42 21.80
C ASN A 213 -19.70 -28.61 22.60
N PRO A 214 -19.77 -28.77 23.94
CA PRO A 214 -18.60 -28.75 24.83
C PRO A 214 -17.51 -29.77 24.48
N LYS A 215 -17.90 -30.95 23.99
CA LYS A 215 -16.96 -32.02 23.55
C LYS A 215 -16.12 -31.62 22.33
N ARG A 216 -16.58 -30.65 21.54
CA ARG A 216 -15.90 -30.13 20.34
C ARG A 216 -15.09 -28.85 20.63
N PHE A 217 -15.21 -28.29 21.84
CA PHE A 217 -14.53 -27.05 22.24
C PHE A 217 -13.00 -27.19 22.17
N LEU A 218 -12.48 -28.36 22.51
CA LEU A 218 -11.05 -28.68 22.55
C LEU A 218 -10.42 -28.88 21.17
N ASN A 219 -11.20 -29.09 20.11
CA ASN A 219 -10.67 -29.23 18.75
C ASN A 219 -10.53 -27.84 18.11
N PRO A 220 -9.30 -27.36 17.83
CA PRO A 220 -9.10 -26.05 17.21
C PRO A 220 -9.60 -26.00 15.76
N TYR A 221 -9.82 -27.15 15.12
CA TYR A 221 -10.25 -27.25 13.71
C TYR A 221 -11.75 -27.48 13.51
N ASP A 222 -12.52 -27.72 14.58
CA ASP A 222 -13.99 -27.86 14.50
C ASP A 222 -14.68 -26.51 14.32
N LYS A 223 -15.59 -26.43 13.34
CA LYS A 223 -16.35 -25.22 12.98
C LYS A 223 -17.75 -25.54 12.43
N PRO A 224 -18.70 -24.59 12.48
CA PRO A 224 -20.05 -24.82 11.97
C PRO A 224 -20.06 -25.05 10.44
N PRO A 225 -21.02 -25.82 9.91
CA PRO A 225 -21.20 -26.00 8.47
C PRO A 225 -21.44 -24.66 7.76
N GLY A 226 -20.75 -24.41 6.65
CA GLY A 226 -20.90 -23.19 5.85
C GLY A 226 -19.91 -22.07 6.16
N GLU A 227 -19.15 -22.15 7.25
CA GLU A 227 -18.06 -21.19 7.51
C GLU A 227 -16.88 -21.48 6.56
N PRO A 228 -16.31 -20.45 5.87
CA PRO A 228 -15.25 -20.66 4.90
C PRO A 228 -14.09 -21.47 5.48
N LYS A 229 -13.51 -22.36 4.66
CA LYS A 229 -12.44 -23.26 5.12
C LYS A 229 -11.25 -22.49 5.72
N ARG A 230 -11.01 -21.26 5.27
CA ARG A 230 -10.02 -20.31 5.82
C ARG A 230 -10.54 -18.87 5.70
N PRO A 231 -10.26 -18.00 6.69
CA PRO A 231 -10.46 -16.57 6.50
C PRO A 231 -9.56 -16.07 5.36
N LEU A 232 -10.10 -15.14 4.57
CA LEU A 232 -9.38 -14.49 3.48
C LEU A 232 -8.09 -13.84 4.02
N GLY A 233 -6.98 -13.87 3.27
CA GLY A 233 -5.77 -13.13 3.65
C GLY A 233 -4.80 -13.82 4.62
N ARG A 234 -4.94 -15.11 4.94
CA ARG A 234 -4.03 -15.83 5.86
C ARG A 234 -3.16 -16.91 5.19
N LEU A 235 -1.89 -16.97 5.59
CA LEU A 235 -0.91 -17.97 5.16
C LEU A 235 -1.13 -19.34 5.83
N THR A 236 -0.92 -20.43 5.07
CA THR A 236 -0.76 -21.78 5.63
C THR A 236 0.52 -21.92 6.45
N PRO A 237 0.66 -22.93 7.33
CA PRO A 237 1.90 -23.18 8.05
C PRO A 237 3.12 -23.33 7.14
N HIS A 238 2.98 -24.03 6.01
CA HIS A 238 4.07 -24.17 5.03
C HIS A 238 4.42 -22.85 4.34
N GLN A 239 3.42 -22.11 3.84
CA GLN A 239 3.64 -20.79 3.22
C GLN A 239 4.30 -19.80 4.20
N ARG A 240 3.95 -19.90 5.48
CA ARG A 240 4.52 -19.07 6.55
C ARG A 240 5.98 -19.42 6.83
N ASP A 241 6.30 -20.69 6.94
CA ASP A 241 7.68 -21.15 7.12
C ASP A 241 8.56 -20.66 5.95
N ARG A 242 8.09 -20.86 4.71
CA ARG A 242 8.73 -20.31 3.51
C ARG A 242 8.84 -18.79 3.54
N PHE A 243 7.78 -18.09 3.95
CA PHE A 243 7.78 -16.63 4.05
C PHE A 243 8.87 -16.14 5.00
N ILE A 244 8.96 -16.70 6.21
CA ILE A 244 9.99 -16.29 7.18
C ILE A 244 11.40 -16.68 6.73
N ARG A 245 11.58 -17.90 6.23
CA ARG A 245 12.92 -18.45 5.97
C ARG A 245 13.54 -17.92 4.68
N GLU A 246 12.71 -17.64 3.68
CA GLU A 246 13.17 -17.33 2.34
C GLU A 246 12.80 -15.89 1.94
N PHE A 247 11.51 -15.54 2.00
CA PHE A 247 11.04 -14.25 1.49
C PHE A 247 11.43 -13.07 2.37
N VAL A 248 11.33 -13.16 3.71
CA VAL A 248 11.69 -12.05 4.61
C VAL A 248 13.18 -11.67 4.48
N PRO A 249 14.14 -12.62 4.55
CA PRO A 249 15.55 -12.30 4.36
C PRO A 249 15.87 -11.77 2.97
N TRP A 250 15.19 -12.29 1.92
CA TRP A 250 15.32 -11.76 0.58
C TRP A 250 14.82 -10.31 0.51
N ALA A 251 13.60 -10.06 0.95
CA ALA A 251 12.92 -8.77 0.83
C ALA A 251 13.65 -7.67 1.58
N LEU A 252 14.13 -7.95 2.80
CA LEU A 252 14.91 -7.00 3.60
C LEU A 252 16.23 -6.64 2.92
N ARG A 253 16.99 -7.64 2.45
CA ARG A 253 18.28 -7.38 1.80
C ARG A 253 18.11 -6.71 0.43
N CYS A 254 17.17 -7.19 -0.37
CA CYS A 254 16.90 -6.69 -1.71
C CYS A 254 16.40 -5.25 -1.62
N GLY A 255 15.37 -4.99 -0.82
CA GLY A 255 14.81 -3.65 -0.68
C GLY A 255 15.79 -2.63 -0.09
N ALA A 256 16.68 -3.05 0.80
CA ALA A 256 17.72 -2.19 1.37
C ALA A 256 18.88 -1.90 0.42
N ALA A 257 19.23 -2.86 -0.46
CA ALA A 257 20.27 -2.68 -1.48
C ALA A 257 19.76 -1.98 -2.74
N THR A 258 18.44 -2.03 -2.97
CA THR A 258 17.79 -1.41 -4.12
C THR A 258 17.92 0.11 -4.03
N ARG A 259 18.25 0.76 -5.16
CA ARG A 259 18.19 2.22 -5.31
C ARG A 259 16.84 2.76 -4.81
N PRO A 260 16.75 3.96 -4.21
CA PRO A 260 15.46 4.50 -3.79
C PRO A 260 14.47 4.58 -4.96
N LEU A 261 13.44 3.73 -4.93
CA LEU A 261 12.53 3.54 -6.06
C LEU A 261 11.60 4.74 -6.29
N SER A 262 11.43 5.59 -5.26
CA SER A 262 10.81 6.90 -5.38
C SER A 262 11.48 7.79 -6.43
N THR A 263 12.76 7.54 -6.75
CA THR A 263 13.55 8.34 -7.69
C THR A 263 13.55 7.81 -9.12
N VAL A 264 12.89 6.67 -9.39
CA VAL A 264 12.95 5.98 -10.68
C VAL A 264 11.85 6.48 -11.62
N PHE A 265 12.25 6.93 -12.81
CA PHE A 265 11.37 7.42 -13.86
C PHE A 265 11.03 6.28 -14.82
N TRP A 266 10.21 5.34 -14.35
CA TRP A 266 9.80 4.11 -15.04
C TRP A 266 9.31 4.34 -16.48
N GLU A 267 8.57 5.43 -16.70
CA GLU A 267 7.93 5.76 -17.98
C GLU A 267 8.93 6.13 -19.08
N LYS A 268 10.20 6.37 -18.73
CA LYS A 268 11.28 6.63 -19.68
C LYS A 268 12.09 5.39 -20.03
N ARG A 269 11.71 4.22 -19.48
CA ARG A 269 12.54 3.01 -19.49
C ARG A 269 11.82 1.80 -20.06
N TRP A 270 10.70 2.00 -20.76
CA TRP A 270 9.86 0.92 -21.27
C TRP A 270 10.60 -0.05 -22.21
N ASP A 271 11.56 0.47 -22.98
CA ASP A 271 12.38 -0.25 -23.96
C ASP A 271 13.58 -0.95 -23.34
N GLN A 272 13.94 -0.62 -22.09
CA GLN A 272 15.08 -1.20 -21.43
C GLN A 272 14.85 -2.69 -21.14
N PRO A 273 15.86 -3.56 -21.39
CA PRO A 273 15.81 -4.95 -20.94
C PRO A 273 15.61 -5.03 -19.42
N VAL A 274 14.68 -5.86 -18.97
CA VAL A 274 14.30 -5.95 -17.55
C VAL A 274 15.46 -6.42 -16.67
N ASP A 275 16.32 -7.30 -17.18
CA ASP A 275 17.50 -7.75 -16.46
C ASP A 275 18.52 -6.62 -16.26
N ASP A 276 18.65 -5.72 -17.23
CA ASP A 276 19.52 -4.55 -17.15
C ASP A 276 18.96 -3.54 -16.15
N LEU A 277 17.63 -3.31 -16.21
CA LEU A 277 16.90 -2.48 -15.27
C LEU A 277 17.08 -3.00 -13.83
N LYS A 278 16.90 -4.30 -13.60
CA LYS A 278 17.09 -4.93 -12.28
C LYS A 278 18.52 -4.78 -11.78
N ARG A 279 19.52 -5.04 -12.62
CA ARG A 279 20.94 -4.85 -12.24
C ARG A 279 21.24 -3.40 -11.87
N GLU A 280 20.75 -2.44 -12.65
CA GLU A 280 20.97 -1.01 -12.37
C GLU A 280 20.29 -0.58 -11.06
N LEU A 281 19.08 -1.06 -10.81
CA LEU A 281 18.33 -0.74 -9.60
C LEU A 281 18.81 -1.51 -8.37
N GLY A 282 19.62 -2.57 -8.52
CA GLY A 282 20.04 -3.43 -7.42
C GLY A 282 18.96 -4.42 -6.97
N ILE A 283 18.05 -4.80 -7.87
CA ILE A 283 16.96 -5.75 -7.62
C ILE A 283 17.39 -7.14 -8.07
N TRP A 284 17.27 -8.14 -7.20
CA TRP A 284 17.50 -9.54 -7.53
C TRP A 284 16.24 -10.39 -7.31
N ASP A 285 16.20 -11.54 -7.97
CA ASP A 285 15.01 -12.40 -7.97
C ASP A 285 14.64 -12.92 -6.59
N PRO A 286 13.32 -12.97 -6.28
CA PRO A 286 12.83 -13.60 -5.07
C PRO A 286 12.98 -15.12 -5.13
N PRO A 287 12.80 -15.80 -3.98
CA PRO A 287 12.50 -17.22 -3.97
C PRO A 287 11.32 -17.55 -4.92
N PRO A 288 11.27 -18.77 -5.48
CA PRO A 288 10.25 -19.14 -6.47
C PRO A 288 8.83 -18.78 -6.04
N VAL A 289 8.12 -18.07 -6.90
CA VAL A 289 6.75 -17.56 -6.64
C VAL A 289 5.73 -18.52 -7.24
N GLU A 290 4.68 -18.81 -6.48
CA GLU A 290 3.51 -19.54 -6.98
C GLU A 290 2.60 -18.59 -7.76
N TRP A 291 2.23 -19.01 -8.97
CA TRP A 291 1.39 -18.22 -9.87
C TRP A 291 0.03 -18.89 -10.04
N GLY A 292 -1.04 -18.10 -9.91
CA GLY A 292 -2.40 -18.61 -10.08
C GLY A 292 -2.72 -19.00 -11.53
N LYS A 293 -2.29 -18.18 -12.51
CA LYS A 293 -2.50 -18.42 -13.94
C LYS A 293 -1.16 -18.62 -14.66
N SER A 294 -1.15 -19.51 -15.64
CA SER A 294 -0.06 -19.60 -16.62
C SER A 294 -0.05 -18.40 -17.56
N LEU A 295 1.08 -18.14 -18.21
CA LEU A 295 1.21 -17.06 -19.20
C LEU A 295 0.27 -17.29 -20.41
N THR A 296 0.14 -18.54 -20.86
CA THR A 296 -0.76 -18.91 -21.96
C THR A 296 -2.22 -18.61 -21.62
N GLU A 297 -2.66 -18.93 -20.39
CA GLU A 297 -4.02 -18.63 -19.94
C GLU A 297 -4.27 -17.13 -19.81
N ALA A 298 -3.28 -16.38 -19.31
CA ALA A 298 -3.34 -14.92 -19.21
C ALA A 298 -3.50 -14.27 -20.58
N LYS A 299 -2.70 -14.70 -21.56
CA LYS A 299 -2.76 -14.21 -22.95
C LYS A 299 -4.11 -14.49 -23.60
N ARG A 300 -4.62 -15.72 -23.48
CA ARG A 300 -5.97 -16.08 -23.97
C ARG A 300 -7.07 -15.26 -23.30
N ALA A 301 -6.94 -14.97 -22.01
CA ALA A 301 -7.91 -14.15 -21.29
C ALA A 301 -7.90 -12.69 -21.80
N ARG A 302 -6.73 -12.14 -22.11
CA ARG A 302 -6.60 -10.83 -22.75
C ARG A 302 -7.23 -10.79 -24.13
N GLU A 303 -6.90 -11.75 -24.99
CA GLU A 303 -7.45 -11.82 -26.36
C GLU A 303 -8.99 -11.85 -26.35
N ARG A 304 -9.59 -12.58 -25.39
CA ARG A 304 -11.05 -12.56 -25.17
C ARG A 304 -11.57 -11.17 -24.80
N ARG A 305 -10.96 -10.49 -23.83
CA ARG A 305 -11.37 -9.12 -23.42
C ARG A 305 -11.29 -8.12 -24.56
N VAL A 306 -10.23 -8.19 -25.38
CA VAL A 306 -10.05 -7.30 -26.54
C VAL A 306 -11.12 -7.56 -27.59
N ALA A 307 -11.44 -8.82 -27.87
CA ALA A 307 -12.49 -9.19 -28.81
C ALA A 307 -13.88 -8.74 -28.32
N GLU A 308 -14.17 -8.88 -27.02
CA GLU A 308 -15.42 -8.41 -26.40
C GLU A 308 -15.56 -6.89 -26.48
N ALA A 309 -14.48 -6.14 -26.21
CA ALA A 309 -14.48 -4.69 -26.29
C ALA A 309 -14.59 -4.16 -27.73
N SER A 310 -14.15 -4.92 -28.74
CA SER A 310 -14.24 -4.53 -30.15
C SER A 310 -15.63 -4.78 -30.76
N ASN A 311 -16.49 -5.52 -30.07
CA ASN A 311 -17.86 -5.85 -30.49
C ASN A 311 -18.94 -4.98 -29.82
N GLN A 312 -18.53 -3.98 -29.02
CA GLN A 312 -19.40 -2.98 -28.39
C GLN A 312 -19.22 -1.63 -29.07
#